data_AF-A0A7Z9WY02-F1
#
_entry.id   AF-A0A7Z9WY02-F1
#
_cell.length_a   1.000
_cell.length_b   1.000
_cell.length_c   1.000
_cell.angle_alpha   90.00
_cell.angle_beta   90.00
_cell.angle_gamma   90.00
#
_symmetry.space_group_name_H-M   'P 1'
#
loop_
_entity.id
_entity.type
_entity.pdbx_description
1 polymer ?
#
loop_
_entity_poly.entity_id
_entity_poly.type
_entity_poly.pdbx_seq_one_letter_code
_entity_poly.pdbx_strand_id
1 'polypeptide(L)'
;MTKIRSKLLLAFILISLIPLIVVGGYALTTISNSLRAASNDKLEDKVTLISYGIEDFLKNVSTDLFYLRDSIPLQTMITGMNSSNFVQTEKARKNLELDFLAFSKHKSIYHQIRFLDTTGMEILRVDRNMGTSMIVPMGKLQNKKKRYYFADTAKLANGELMISPLDLNREKGQVEQPLRPVIRYGTPV
;
A
#
# COMPACT_ATOMS: atom_id res chain seq x y z
N MET A 1 43.05 -26.95 -67.15
CA MET A 1 41.86 -27.54 -66.49
C MET A 1 41.66 -27.12 -65.02
N THR A 2 42.71 -26.77 -64.26
CA THR A 2 42.62 -26.36 -62.84
C THR A 2 41.83 -25.07 -62.58
N LYS A 3 41.95 -24.06 -63.44
CA LYS A 3 41.23 -22.77 -63.32
C LYS A 3 39.69 -22.87 -63.46
N ILE A 4 39.18 -23.87 -64.18
CA ILE A 4 37.73 -24.08 -64.35
C ILE A 4 37.17 -24.81 -63.13
N ARG A 5 37.90 -25.82 -62.63
CA ARG A 5 37.54 -26.57 -61.42
C ARG A 5 37.43 -25.67 -60.18
N SER A 6 38.37 -24.73 -60.00
CA SER A 6 38.31 -23.80 -58.85
C SER A 6 37.12 -22.83 -58.91
N LYS A 7 36.77 -22.33 -60.11
CA LYS A 7 35.58 -21.47 -60.31
C LYS A 7 34.28 -22.23 -60.01
N LEU A 8 34.18 -23.48 -60.44
CA LEU A 8 33.02 -24.33 -60.16
C LEU A 8 32.89 -24.64 -58.67
N LEU A 9 33.99 -24.99 -57.98
CA LEU A 9 34.00 -25.22 -56.53
C LEU A 9 33.56 -23.97 -55.75
N LEU A 10 34.04 -22.79 -56.14
CA LEU A 10 33.64 -21.53 -55.51
C LEU A 10 32.14 -21.26 -55.70
N ALA A 11 31.60 -21.50 -56.89
CA ALA A 11 30.17 -21.37 -57.17
C ALA A 11 29.33 -22.33 -56.31
N PHE A 12 29.76 -23.59 -56.16
CA PHE A 12 29.08 -24.57 -55.30
C PHE A 12 29.10 -24.17 -53.82
N ILE A 13 30.24 -23.66 -53.31
CA ILE A 13 30.35 -23.17 -51.94
C ILE A 13 29.44 -21.97 -51.71
N LEU A 14 29.39 -21.02 -52.64
CA LEU A 14 28.54 -19.84 -52.52
C LEU A 14 27.06 -20.21 -52.55
N ILE A 15 26.66 -21.12 -53.44
CA ILE A 15 25.28 -21.61 -53.56
C ILE A 15 24.83 -22.34 -52.30
N SER A 16 25.71 -23.07 -51.60
CA SER A 16 25.35 -23.74 -50.35
C SER A 16 25.40 -22.82 -49.13
N LEU A 17 26.32 -21.85 -49.11
CA LEU A 17 26.53 -20.97 -47.97
C LEU A 17 25.48 -19.86 -47.88
N ILE A 18 25.04 -19.30 -49.01
CA ILE A 18 24.05 -18.20 -49.02
C ILE A 18 22.72 -18.62 -48.39
N PRO A 19 22.08 -19.74 -48.76
CA PRO A 19 20.85 -20.20 -48.13
C PRO A 19 21.03 -20.46 -46.63
N LEU A 20 22.19 -20.99 -46.23
CA LEU A 20 22.49 -21.27 -44.83
C LEU A 20 22.53 -19.98 -44.00
N ILE A 21 23.16 -18.92 -44.53
CA ILE A 21 23.22 -17.61 -43.86
C ILE A 21 21.83 -16.98 -43.78
N VAL A 22 21.04 -17.06 -44.87
CA VAL A 22 19.69 -16.48 -44.90
C VAL A 22 18.77 -17.20 -43.92
N VAL A 23 18.73 -18.53 -43.96
CA VAL A 23 17.90 -19.34 -43.05
C VAL A 23 18.38 -19.18 -41.62
N GLY A 24 19.70 -19.19 -41.37
CA GLY A 24 20.27 -18.97 -40.04
C GLY A 24 19.94 -17.58 -39.49
N GLY A 25 20.09 -16.53 -40.29
CA GLY A 25 19.73 -15.17 -39.93
C GLY A 25 18.25 -15.04 -39.60
N TYR A 26 17.38 -15.57 -40.47
CA TYR A 26 15.93 -15.59 -40.25
C TYR A 26 15.53 -16.37 -38.99
N ALA A 27 16.17 -17.52 -38.76
CA ALA A 27 15.96 -18.32 -37.55
C ALA A 27 16.37 -17.54 -36.30
N LEU A 28 17.53 -16.90 -36.29
CA LEU A 28 18.01 -16.09 -35.17
C LEU A 28 17.08 -14.90 -34.87
N THR A 29 16.58 -14.21 -35.90
CA THR A 29 15.62 -13.12 -35.69
C THR A 29 14.29 -13.63 -35.15
N THR A 30 13.80 -14.76 -35.65
CA THR A 30 12.54 -15.38 -35.19
C THR A 30 12.66 -15.83 -33.73
N ILE A 31 13.74 -16.53 -33.38
CA ILE A 31 14.02 -16.96 -32.01
C ILE A 31 14.13 -15.75 -31.08
N SER A 32 14.87 -14.71 -31.48
CA SER A 32 15.01 -13.49 -30.66
C SER A 32 13.66 -12.80 -30.44
N ASN A 33 12.82 -12.71 -31.48
CA ASN A 33 11.49 -12.10 -31.38
C ASN A 33 10.56 -12.91 -30.48
N SER A 34 10.52 -14.23 -30.61
CA SER A 34 9.71 -15.10 -29.74
C SER A 34 10.16 -15.06 -28.28
N LEU A 35 11.47 -15.00 -28.03
CA LEU A 35 12.00 -14.85 -26.66
C LEU A 35 11.63 -13.49 -26.05
N ARG A 36 11.66 -12.41 -26.85
CA ARG A 36 11.22 -11.08 -26.41
C ARG A 36 9.73 -11.05 -26.11
N ALA A 37 8.91 -11.64 -26.98
CA ALA A 37 7.47 -11.75 -26.77
C ALA A 37 7.17 -12.50 -25.47
N ALA A 38 7.74 -13.69 -25.28
CA ALA A 38 7.56 -14.46 -24.05
C ALA A 38 8.06 -13.71 -22.78
N SER A 39 9.13 -12.92 -22.90
CA SER A 39 9.62 -12.09 -21.80
C SER A 39 8.66 -10.94 -21.45
N ASN A 40 8.03 -10.34 -22.46
CA ASN A 40 7.05 -9.28 -22.26
C ASN A 40 5.75 -9.83 -21.65
N ASP A 41 5.25 -10.97 -22.15
CA ASP A 41 4.08 -11.64 -21.59
C ASP A 41 4.31 -11.98 -20.11
N LYS A 42 5.48 -12.54 -19.78
CA LYS A 42 5.86 -12.84 -18.40
C LYS A 42 5.96 -11.58 -17.53
N LEU A 43 6.36 -10.46 -18.11
CA LEU A 43 6.40 -9.18 -17.38
C LEU A 43 4.98 -8.66 -17.14
N GLU A 44 4.11 -8.74 -18.12
CA GLU A 44 2.70 -8.37 -18.02
C GLU A 44 1.97 -9.20 -16.96
N ASP A 45 2.17 -10.52 -16.94
CA ASP A 45 1.62 -11.41 -15.91
C ASP A 45 2.08 -11.01 -14.50
N LYS A 46 3.36 -10.68 -14.34
CA LYS A 46 3.90 -10.23 -13.05
C LYS A 46 3.30 -8.89 -12.61
N VAL A 47 3.19 -7.94 -13.53
CA VAL A 47 2.57 -6.63 -13.24
C VAL A 47 1.12 -6.81 -12.84
N THR A 48 0.39 -7.69 -13.54
CA THR A 48 -1.01 -8.02 -13.24
C THR A 48 -1.13 -8.67 -11.85
N LEU A 49 -0.29 -9.65 -11.55
CA LEU A 49 -0.27 -10.31 -10.24
C LEU A 49 0.02 -9.34 -9.09
N ILE A 50 0.99 -8.44 -9.28
CA ILE A 50 1.31 -7.38 -8.30
C ILE A 50 0.11 -6.43 -8.14
N SER A 51 -0.56 -6.09 -9.24
CA SER A 51 -1.73 -5.20 -9.22
C SER A 51 -2.86 -5.82 -8.40
N TYR A 52 -3.19 -7.10 -8.62
CA TYR A 52 -4.16 -7.82 -7.78
C TYR A 52 -3.75 -7.87 -6.31
N GLY A 53 -2.46 -8.08 -6.04
CA GLY A 53 -1.94 -8.06 -4.66
C GLY A 53 -2.11 -6.70 -3.98
N ILE A 54 -1.92 -5.59 -4.72
CA ILE A 54 -2.15 -4.23 -4.22
C ILE A 54 -3.63 -4.00 -3.98
N GLU A 55 -4.50 -4.36 -4.93
CA GLU A 55 -5.94 -4.20 -4.77
C GLU A 55 -6.47 -4.94 -3.56
N ASP A 56 -6.07 -6.21 -3.38
CA ASP A 56 -6.45 -7.00 -2.22
C ASP A 56 -5.92 -6.39 -0.91
N PHE A 57 -4.67 -5.94 -0.90
CA PHE A 57 -4.09 -5.23 0.24
C PHE A 57 -4.89 -3.98 0.62
N LEU A 58 -5.20 -3.10 -0.33
CA LEU A 58 -5.95 -1.87 -0.08
C LEU A 58 -7.40 -2.15 0.36
N LYS A 59 -8.02 -3.20 -0.19
CA LYS A 59 -9.35 -3.67 0.21
C LYS A 59 -9.33 -4.18 1.66
N ASN A 60 -8.32 -4.96 2.04
CA ASN A 60 -8.18 -5.49 3.39
C ASN A 60 -8.02 -4.38 4.43
N VAL A 61 -7.30 -3.30 4.11
CA VAL A 61 -7.18 -2.13 4.99
C VAL A 61 -8.54 -1.45 5.23
N SER A 62 -9.38 -1.40 4.21
CA SER A 62 -10.73 -0.81 4.32
C SER A 62 -11.62 -1.64 5.26
N THR A 63 -11.59 -2.97 5.11
CA THR A 63 -12.32 -3.91 5.99
C THR A 63 -11.85 -3.79 7.44
N ASP A 64 -10.55 -3.70 7.65
CA ASP A 64 -9.92 -3.51 8.96
C ASP A 64 -10.37 -2.20 9.62
N LEU A 65 -10.46 -1.10 8.85
CA LEU A 65 -10.95 0.17 9.38
C LEU A 65 -12.43 0.09 9.79
N PHE A 66 -13.28 -0.54 8.97
CA PHE A 66 -14.68 -0.71 9.31
C PHE A 66 -14.89 -1.62 10.52
N TYR A 67 -14.04 -2.65 10.68
CA TYR A 67 -14.03 -3.45 11.90
C TYR A 67 -13.75 -2.60 13.15
N LEU A 68 -12.75 -1.72 13.10
CA LEU A 68 -12.46 -0.80 14.21
C LEU A 68 -13.57 0.22 14.46
N ARG A 69 -14.21 0.72 13.39
CA ARG A 69 -15.37 1.62 13.47
C ARG A 69 -16.55 0.97 14.18
N ASP A 70 -16.84 -0.27 13.82
CA ASP A 70 -18.01 -1.00 14.29
C ASP A 70 -17.71 -1.75 15.61
N SER A 71 -16.51 -1.56 16.18
CA SER A 71 -16.11 -2.24 17.41
C SER A 71 -16.89 -1.72 18.62
N ILE A 72 -17.30 -2.64 19.50
CA ILE A 72 -18.02 -2.31 20.74
C ILE A 72 -17.24 -1.29 21.60
N PRO A 73 -15.91 -1.39 21.76
CA PRO A 73 -15.14 -0.39 22.50
C PRO A 73 -15.28 1.02 21.91
N LEU A 74 -15.31 1.17 20.59
CA LEU A 74 -15.43 2.49 19.96
C LEU A 74 -16.83 3.07 20.18
N GLN A 75 -17.88 2.27 19.97
CA GLN A 75 -19.26 2.68 20.20
C GLN A 75 -19.51 3.06 21.67
N THR A 76 -18.90 2.31 22.61
CA THR A 76 -18.94 2.63 24.05
C THR A 76 -18.22 3.94 24.35
N MET A 77 -17.10 4.23 23.67
CA MET A 77 -16.41 5.51 23.81
C MET A 77 -17.25 6.67 23.28
N ILE A 78 -17.85 6.53 22.08
CA ILE A 78 -18.70 7.57 21.46
C ILE A 78 -19.89 7.90 22.37
N THR A 79 -20.60 6.90 22.86
CA THR A 79 -21.71 7.09 23.80
C THR A 79 -21.25 7.68 25.13
N GLY A 80 -20.09 7.25 25.64
CA GLY A 80 -19.47 7.77 26.84
C GLY A 80 -19.06 9.24 26.76
N MET A 81 -18.63 9.73 25.58
CA MET A 81 -18.29 11.15 25.34
C MET A 81 -19.51 12.07 25.43
N ASN A 82 -20.70 11.56 25.14
CA ASN A 82 -21.96 12.31 25.28
C ASN A 82 -22.50 12.31 26.72
N SER A 83 -21.89 11.54 27.63
CA SER A 83 -22.30 11.45 29.02
C SER A 83 -21.52 12.43 29.90
N SER A 84 -22.16 13.03 30.90
CA SER A 84 -21.49 13.91 31.87
C SER A 84 -20.64 13.16 32.90
N ASN A 85 -20.52 11.82 32.79
CA ASN A 85 -19.83 10.99 33.78
C ASN A 85 -18.40 10.66 33.34
N PHE A 86 -17.47 11.49 33.82
CA PHE A 86 -16.04 11.36 33.55
C PHE A 86 -15.47 9.95 33.82
N VAL A 87 -15.91 9.29 34.90
CA VAL A 87 -15.40 7.95 35.27
C VAL A 87 -15.76 6.91 34.22
N GLN A 88 -16.96 7.00 33.64
CA GLN A 88 -17.39 6.10 32.58
C GLN A 88 -16.64 6.37 31.28
N THR A 89 -16.45 7.64 30.91
CA THR A 89 -15.70 8.04 29.72
C THR A 89 -14.25 7.56 29.80
N GLU A 90 -13.59 7.70 30.95
CA GLU A 90 -12.22 7.21 31.14
C GLU A 90 -12.12 5.69 31.07
N LYS A 91 -13.09 4.97 31.62
CA LYS A 91 -13.15 3.51 31.49
C LYS A 91 -13.35 3.07 30.04
N ALA A 92 -14.25 3.74 29.31
CA ALA A 92 -14.50 3.46 27.89
C ALA A 92 -13.24 3.73 27.05
N ARG A 93 -12.56 4.86 27.29
CA ARG A 93 -11.29 5.20 26.65
C ARG A 93 -10.24 4.13 26.88
N LYS A 94 -10.04 3.68 28.12
CA LYS A 94 -9.06 2.64 28.46
C LYS A 94 -9.36 1.31 27.76
N ASN A 95 -10.63 0.93 27.65
CA ASN A 95 -11.03 -0.27 26.92
C ASN A 95 -10.73 -0.14 25.42
N LEU A 96 -11.02 1.01 24.82
CA LEU A 96 -10.69 1.30 23.42
C LEU A 96 -9.17 1.30 23.18
N GLU A 97 -8.37 1.83 24.11
CA GLU A 97 -6.91 1.79 24.04
C GLU A 97 -6.36 0.37 24.00
N LEU A 98 -6.90 -0.51 24.85
CA LEU A 98 -6.50 -1.92 24.89
C LEU A 98 -6.90 -2.67 23.61
N ASP A 99 -8.08 -2.38 23.08
CA ASP A 99 -8.58 -2.94 21.82
C ASP A 99 -7.68 -2.54 20.64
N PHE A 100 -7.45 -1.24 20.46
CA PHE A 100 -6.59 -0.75 19.38
C PHE A 100 -5.13 -1.21 19.54
N LEU A 101 -4.64 -1.32 20.78
CA LEU A 101 -3.32 -1.88 21.06
C LEU A 101 -3.25 -3.35 20.66
N ALA A 102 -4.25 -4.16 21.00
CA ALA A 102 -4.32 -5.56 20.62
C ALA A 102 -4.41 -5.73 19.10
N PHE A 103 -5.21 -4.89 18.44
CA PHE A 103 -5.32 -4.87 16.99
C PHE A 103 -3.97 -4.53 16.33
N SER A 104 -3.32 -3.43 16.74
CA SER A 104 -2.01 -3.00 16.24
C SER A 104 -0.90 -4.04 16.45
N LYS A 105 -0.99 -4.84 17.51
CA LYS A 105 -0.04 -5.93 17.77
C LYS A 105 -0.09 -7.01 16.67
N HIS A 106 -1.29 -7.39 16.24
CA HIS A 106 -1.52 -8.47 15.28
C HIS A 106 -1.51 -8.00 13.83
N LYS A 107 -1.97 -6.78 13.56
CA LYS A 107 -1.93 -6.17 12.23
C LYS A 107 -0.73 -5.25 12.11
N SER A 108 0.41 -5.83 11.73
CA SER A 108 1.71 -5.17 11.73
C SER A 108 1.90 -4.07 10.68
N ILE A 109 0.98 -3.97 9.72
CA ILE A 109 1.02 -3.02 8.60
C ILE A 109 0.69 -1.58 9.02
N TYR A 110 0.02 -1.40 10.16
CA TYR A 110 -0.39 -0.09 10.63
C TYR A 110 0.74 0.57 11.42
N HIS A 111 1.25 1.67 10.90
CA HIS A 111 2.17 2.51 11.66
C HIS A 111 1.46 3.19 12.83
N GLN A 112 0.21 3.65 12.63
CA GLN A 112 -0.56 4.35 13.64
C GLN A 112 -2.06 4.12 13.46
N ILE A 113 -2.77 4.07 14.57
CA ILE A 113 -4.23 4.01 14.63
C ILE A 113 -4.69 5.14 15.54
N ARG A 114 -5.63 5.97 15.06
CA ARG A 114 -6.04 7.19 15.76
C ARG A 114 -7.56 7.29 15.81
N PHE A 115 -8.07 7.76 16.92
CA PHE A 115 -9.45 8.23 17.06
C PHE A 115 -9.42 9.72 17.36
N LEU A 116 -10.09 10.51 16.52
CA LEU A 116 -10.14 11.97 16.62
C LEU A 116 -11.57 12.41 16.94
N ASP A 117 -11.71 13.45 17.75
CA ASP A 117 -13.00 14.10 17.97
C ASP A 117 -13.39 15.03 16.81
N THR A 118 -14.59 15.61 16.92
CA THR A 118 -15.15 16.56 15.95
C THR A 118 -14.35 17.86 15.83
N THR A 119 -13.49 18.17 16.79
CA THR A 119 -12.58 19.34 16.75
C THR A 119 -11.26 19.02 16.05
N GLY A 120 -11.03 17.75 15.70
CA GLY A 120 -9.79 17.25 15.13
C GLY A 120 -8.71 16.97 16.17
N MET A 121 -9.06 16.92 17.46
CA MET A 121 -8.13 16.53 18.52
C MET A 121 -8.04 15.01 18.60
N GLU A 122 -6.84 14.48 18.68
CA GLU A 122 -6.61 13.06 18.96
C GLU A 122 -7.11 12.75 20.39
N ILE A 123 -8.07 11.82 20.51
CA ILE A 123 -8.59 11.30 21.78
C ILE A 123 -7.82 10.04 22.19
N LEU A 124 -7.37 9.27 21.18
CA LEU A 124 -6.59 8.07 21.35
C LEU A 124 -5.66 7.91 20.16
N ARG A 125 -4.45 7.42 20.45
CA ARG A 125 -3.49 7.04 19.43
C ARG A 125 -2.66 5.85 19.87
N VAL A 126 -2.55 4.87 18.99
CA VAL A 126 -1.63 3.75 19.13
C VAL A 126 -0.60 3.86 18.02
N ASP A 127 0.68 3.85 18.39
CA ASP A 127 1.81 3.84 17.47
C ASP A 127 2.43 2.45 17.42
N ARG A 128 2.84 2.03 16.24
CA ARG A 128 3.69 0.85 16.04
C ARG A 128 5.03 1.26 15.46
N ASN A 129 6.10 0.90 16.15
CA ASN A 129 7.46 1.13 15.70
C ASN A 129 8.35 -0.07 16.03
N MET A 130 9.18 -0.50 15.08
CA MET A 130 10.13 -1.62 15.24
C MET A 130 9.50 -2.87 15.90
N GLY A 131 8.29 -3.24 15.47
CA GLY A 131 7.58 -4.43 15.98
C GLY A 131 6.84 -4.24 17.30
N THR A 132 7.03 -3.10 17.99
CA THR A 132 6.34 -2.79 19.25
C THR A 132 5.17 -1.86 19.01
N SER A 133 4.00 -2.20 19.56
CA SER A 133 2.83 -1.30 19.59
C SER A 133 2.70 -0.67 20.97
N MET A 134 2.43 0.63 21.02
CA MET A 134 2.33 1.40 22.25
C MET A 134 1.21 2.44 22.18
N ILE A 135 0.50 2.62 23.29
CA ILE A 135 -0.49 3.68 23.45
C ILE A 135 0.27 4.99 23.68
N VAL A 136 -0.10 6.04 22.95
CA VAL A 136 0.47 7.37 23.10
C VAL A 136 -0.18 8.08 24.29
N PRO A 137 0.59 8.58 25.28
CA PRO A 137 0.03 9.29 26.43
C PRO A 137 -0.75 10.54 26.02
N MET A 138 -1.80 10.88 26.77
CA MET A 138 -2.66 12.06 26.53
C MET A 138 -1.89 13.36 26.26
N GLY A 139 -0.85 13.65 27.05
CA GLY A 139 -0.04 14.87 26.88
C GLY A 139 0.78 14.94 25.58
N LYS A 140 0.82 13.86 24.79
CA LYS A 140 1.48 13.79 23.48
C LYS A 140 0.50 13.72 22.31
N LEU A 141 -0.79 13.64 22.58
CA LEU A 141 -1.84 13.70 21.57
C LEU A 141 -1.87 15.09 20.93
N GLN A 142 -2.25 15.15 19.66
CA GLN A 142 -2.14 16.35 18.85
C GLN A 142 -3.47 16.71 18.18
N ASN A 143 -3.69 18.01 17.99
CA ASN A 143 -4.77 18.48 17.14
C ASN A 143 -4.34 18.44 15.66
N LYS A 144 -5.12 17.76 14.84
CA LYS A 144 -4.90 17.58 13.40
C LYS A 144 -5.97 18.28 12.55
N LYS A 145 -6.78 19.19 13.11
CA LYS A 145 -7.82 19.96 12.41
C LYS A 145 -7.32 20.63 11.13
N LYS A 146 -6.08 21.13 11.13
CA LYS A 146 -5.47 21.82 9.98
C LYS A 146 -4.97 20.87 8.88
N ARG A 147 -5.12 19.55 9.04
CA ARG A 147 -4.64 18.56 8.07
C ARG A 147 -5.76 18.20 7.10
N TYR A 148 -5.43 18.14 5.81
CA TYR A 148 -6.41 17.87 4.75
C TYR A 148 -7.20 16.58 5.01
N TYR A 149 -6.52 15.50 5.44
CA TYR A 149 -7.17 14.21 5.69
C TYR A 149 -8.27 14.28 6.76
N PHE A 150 -8.18 15.20 7.72
CA PHE A 150 -9.26 15.40 8.69
C PHE A 150 -10.42 16.14 8.03
N ALA A 151 -10.13 17.24 7.33
CA ALA A 151 -11.15 18.04 6.65
C ALA A 151 -11.89 17.24 5.56
N ASP A 152 -11.20 16.33 4.86
CA ASP A 152 -11.78 15.52 3.81
C ASP A 152 -12.60 14.36 4.39
N THR A 153 -12.12 13.71 5.46
CA THR A 153 -12.91 12.68 6.17
C THR A 153 -14.17 13.26 6.80
N ALA A 154 -14.11 14.48 7.36
CA ALA A 154 -15.24 15.11 8.05
C ALA A 154 -16.40 15.51 7.10
N LYS A 155 -16.16 15.56 5.78
CA LYS A 155 -17.20 15.86 4.77
C LYS A 155 -17.95 14.61 4.31
N LEU A 156 -17.45 13.43 4.64
CA LEU A 156 -18.00 12.16 4.20
C LEU A 156 -19.27 11.80 4.95
N ALA A 157 -20.13 11.03 4.29
CA ALA A 157 -21.26 10.37 4.93
C ALA A 157 -20.83 9.13 5.72
N ASN A 158 -21.67 8.70 6.66
CA ASN A 158 -21.45 7.45 7.38
C ASN A 158 -21.37 6.27 6.39
N GLY A 159 -20.30 5.48 6.49
CA GLY A 159 -20.03 4.37 5.57
C GLY A 159 -19.06 4.70 4.44
N GLU A 160 -18.79 5.98 4.18
CA GLU A 160 -17.82 6.38 3.17
C GLU A 160 -16.39 6.36 3.71
N LEU A 161 -15.44 6.22 2.78
CA LEU A 161 -14.03 6.03 3.08
C LEU A 161 -13.19 7.11 2.38
N MET A 162 -12.36 7.80 3.16
CA MET A 162 -11.30 8.67 2.67
C MET A 162 -10.01 7.85 2.59
N ILE A 163 -9.35 7.87 1.43
CA ILE A 163 -8.01 7.33 1.23
C ILE A 163 -7.11 8.47 0.77
N SER A 164 -6.02 8.72 1.48
CA SER A 164 -5.09 9.78 1.12
C SER A 164 -4.15 9.35 0.00
N PRO A 165 -3.59 10.29 -0.79
CA PRO A 165 -2.40 9.99 -1.57
C PRO A 165 -1.25 9.57 -0.64
N LEU A 166 -0.24 8.90 -1.19
CA LEU A 166 1.00 8.61 -0.49
C LEU A 166 1.72 9.93 -0.18
N ASP A 167 1.90 10.23 1.11
CA ASP A 167 2.63 11.42 1.55
C ASP A 167 3.58 11.12 2.72
N LEU A 168 4.41 12.09 3.10
CA LEU A 168 5.28 11.94 4.25
C LEU A 168 4.53 12.20 5.56
N ASN A 169 4.77 11.34 6.55
CA ASN A 169 4.20 11.53 7.87
C ASN A 169 4.68 12.84 8.51
N ARG A 170 3.78 13.51 9.23
CA ARG A 170 4.06 14.78 9.90
C ARG A 170 3.58 14.77 11.34
N GLU A 171 4.52 15.00 12.25
CA GLU A 171 4.28 15.12 13.69
C GLU A 171 4.70 16.52 14.16
N LYS A 172 3.87 17.16 14.99
CA LYS A 172 4.06 18.53 15.45
C LYS A 172 4.32 19.54 14.31
N GLY A 173 3.71 19.30 13.14
CA GLY A 173 3.85 20.12 11.94
C GLY A 173 5.09 19.83 11.09
N GLN A 174 6.06 19.08 11.60
CA GLN A 174 7.31 18.75 10.91
C GLN A 174 7.24 17.39 10.24
N VAL A 175 8.00 17.22 9.15
CA VAL A 175 8.16 15.91 8.51
C VAL A 175 8.91 14.98 9.45
N GLU A 176 8.37 13.79 9.67
CA GLU A 176 8.99 12.79 10.53
C GLU A 176 10.34 12.32 9.95
N GLN A 177 11.33 12.13 10.83
CA GLN A 177 12.61 11.52 10.50
C GLN A 177 12.82 10.23 11.32
N PRO A 178 13.32 9.13 10.71
CA PRO A 178 13.58 8.98 9.28
C PRO A 178 12.30 9.10 8.44
N LEU A 179 12.44 9.57 7.19
CA LEU A 179 11.31 9.82 6.28
C LEU A 179 10.39 8.59 6.22
N ARG A 180 9.11 8.81 6.51
CA ARG A 180 8.10 7.75 6.51
C ARG A 180 6.95 8.08 5.58
N PRO A 181 6.93 7.52 4.36
CA PRO A 181 5.77 7.57 3.48
C PRO A 181 4.59 6.81 4.09
N VAL A 182 3.40 7.39 4.05
CA VAL A 182 2.17 6.80 4.60
C VAL A 182 0.98 7.07 3.70
N ILE A 183 0.07 6.09 3.65
CA ILE A 183 -1.29 6.24 3.13
C ILE A 183 -2.20 6.25 4.35
N ARG A 184 -3.16 7.17 4.39
CA ARG A 184 -4.12 7.29 5.48
C ARG A 184 -5.50 6.87 5.00
N TYR A 185 -6.15 6.10 5.85
CA TYR A 185 -7.54 5.71 5.70
C TYR A 185 -8.33 6.38 6.81
N GLY A 186 -9.51 6.91 6.47
CA GLY A 186 -10.39 7.59 7.42
C GLY A 186 -11.85 7.39 7.09
N THR A 187 -12.68 7.22 8.11
CA THR A 187 -14.14 7.18 8.00
C THR A 187 -14.70 8.05 9.12
N PRO A 188 -15.79 8.80 8.90
CA PRO A 188 -16.57 9.38 9.99
C PRO A 188 -17.18 8.26 10.83
N VAL A 189 -17.38 8.54 12.13
CA VAL A 189 -17.94 7.62 13.13
C VAL A 189 -18.97 8.32 14.00
#